data_AF-A0A158KKJ2-F1
#
_entry.id   AF-A0A158KKJ2-F1
#
_cell.length_a   1.000
_cell.length_b   1.000
_cell.length_c   1.000
_cell.angle_alpha   90.00
_cell.angle_beta   90.00
_cell.angle_gamma   90.00
#
_symmetry.space_group_name_H-M   'P 1'
#
loop_
_entity.id
_entity.type
_entity.pdbx_description
1 polymer ?
#
loop_
_entity_poly.entity_id
_entity_poly.type
_entity_poly.pdbx_seq_one_letter_code
_entity_poly.pdbx_strand_id
1 'polypeptide(L)'
;MFATQTRLLNSLQAARATGTYERKLKQLASVPVLIVDDFALKPLRSPQDEDFHDLIAERYETAATILTSNLDFSEWGDAFAGNRILGAATLDRLRHGAYRIVLDGDSFRTPRPMPEPDQTRLAKSTRKTHP
;
A
#
# COMPACT_ATOMS: atom_id res chain seq x y z
N MET A 1 12.37 -5.80 6.66
CA MET A 1 11.66 -6.40 5.50
C MET A 1 10.74 -5.34 4.90
N PHE A 2 10.63 -5.28 3.58
CA PHE A 2 9.72 -4.37 2.87
C PHE A 2 8.66 -5.17 2.11
N ALA A 3 7.40 -4.72 2.17
CA ALA A 3 6.32 -5.22 1.32
C ALA A 3 5.22 -4.15 1.17
N THR A 4 4.52 -4.14 0.04
CA THR A 4 3.24 -3.41 -0.04
C THR A 4 2.18 -4.11 0.83
N GLN A 5 1.20 -3.36 1.33
CA GLN A 5 0.06 -3.91 2.09
C GLN A 5 -0.57 -5.10 1.37
N THR A 6 -0.88 -4.94 0.07
CA THR A 6 -1.49 -6.00 -0.73
C THR A 6 -0.61 -7.26 -0.80
N ARG A 7 0.71 -7.11 -1.03
CA ARG A 7 1.61 -8.27 -1.12
C ARG A 7 1.75 -8.98 0.22
N LEU A 8 1.82 -8.23 1.31
CA LEU A 8 1.90 -8.76 2.66
C LEU A 8 0.66 -9.61 2.99
N LEU A 9 -0.54 -9.05 2.79
CA LEU A 9 -1.79 -9.70 3.14
C LEU A 9 -2.09 -10.89 2.22
N ASN A 10 -1.79 -10.79 0.92
CA ASN A 10 -1.88 -11.94 0.02
C ASN A 10 -0.96 -13.08 0.47
N SER A 11 0.19 -12.78 1.08
CA SER A 11 1.10 -13.82 1.60
C SER A 11 0.55 -14.51 2.86
N LEU A 12 -0.20 -13.80 3.71
CA LEU A 12 -0.90 -14.36 4.85
C LEU A 12 -2.10 -15.21 4.41
N GLN A 13 -2.88 -14.71 3.44
CA GLN A 13 -3.98 -15.45 2.83
C GLN A 13 -3.50 -16.76 2.18
N ALA A 14 -2.40 -16.72 1.41
CA ALA A 14 -1.80 -17.92 0.82
C ALA A 14 -1.28 -18.90 1.90
N ALA A 15 -0.77 -18.38 3.01
CA ALA A 15 -0.36 -19.21 4.14
C ALA A 15 -1.57 -19.86 4.84
N ARG A 16 -2.72 -19.19 4.95
CA ARG A 16 -3.97 -19.82 5.42
C ARG A 16 -4.38 -20.99 4.53
N ALA A 17 -4.38 -20.79 3.21
CA ALA A 17 -4.75 -21.84 2.25
C ALA A 17 -3.85 -23.07 2.31
N THR A 18 -2.61 -22.93 2.78
CA THR A 18 -1.64 -24.03 2.91
C THR A 18 -1.47 -24.52 4.35
N GLY A 19 -2.27 -24.04 5.31
CA GLY A 19 -2.17 -24.41 6.73
C GLY A 19 -0.90 -23.91 7.42
N THR A 20 -0.23 -22.90 6.87
CA THR A 20 1.05 -22.36 7.38
C THR A 20 0.92 -20.92 7.92
N TYR A 21 -0.32 -20.46 8.16
CA TYR A 21 -0.64 -19.11 8.62
C TYR A 21 0.14 -18.70 9.87
N GLU A 22 0.05 -19.45 10.97
CA GLU A 22 0.71 -19.09 12.23
C GLU A 22 2.22 -18.96 12.07
N ARG A 23 2.84 -19.85 11.28
CA ARG A 23 4.28 -19.78 10.99
C ARG A 23 4.62 -18.51 10.21
N LYS A 24 3.79 -18.13 9.24
CA LYS A 24 3.98 -16.92 8.45
C LYS A 24 3.76 -15.66 9.28
N LEU A 25 2.74 -15.64 10.12
CA LEU A 25 2.43 -14.54 11.03
C LEU A 25 3.61 -14.30 11.98
N LYS A 26 4.06 -15.34 12.69
CA LYS A 26 5.25 -15.27 13.57
C LYS A 26 6.51 -14.83 12.84
N GLN A 27 6.71 -15.29 11.60
CA GLN A 27 7.84 -14.85 10.78
C GLN A 27 7.76 -13.34 10.49
N LEU A 28 6.58 -12.81 10.15
CA LEU A 28 6.39 -11.38 9.91
C LEU A 28 6.47 -10.57 11.21
N ALA A 29 5.94 -11.07 12.31
CA ALA A 29 5.95 -10.42 13.62
C ALA A 29 7.37 -10.32 14.21
N SER A 30 8.22 -11.32 13.98
CA SER A 30 9.61 -11.33 14.47
C SER A 30 10.59 -10.48 13.65
N VAL A 31 10.18 -9.93 12.50
CA VAL A 31 11.05 -9.03 11.72
C VAL A 31 11.39 -7.79 12.57
N PRO A 32 12.67 -7.45 12.80
CA PRO A 32 13.04 -6.31 13.64
C PRO A 32 12.45 -4.97 13.15
N VAL A 33 12.47 -4.77 11.83
CA VAL A 33 11.84 -3.62 11.17
C VAL A 33 11.01 -4.11 9.99
N LEU A 34 9.68 -3.98 10.09
CA LEU A 34 8.75 -4.28 9.02
C LEU A 34 8.25 -2.98 8.38
N ILE A 35 8.45 -2.83 7.08
CA ILE A 35 7.97 -1.69 6.30
C ILE A 35 6.78 -2.15 5.47
N VAL A 36 5.64 -1.51 5.68
CA VAL A 36 4.38 -1.74 4.97
C VAL A 36 4.07 -0.53 4.12
N ASP A 37 4.16 -0.70 2.81
CA ASP A 37 3.96 0.36 1.83
C ASP A 37 2.52 0.40 1.32
N ASP A 38 2.04 1.56 0.87
CA ASP A 38 0.70 1.79 0.32
C ASP A 38 -0.46 1.43 1.28
N PHE A 39 -0.33 1.75 2.56
CA PHE A 39 -1.40 1.50 3.54
C PHE A 39 -2.67 2.30 3.20
N ALA A 40 -3.81 1.64 3.36
CA ALA A 40 -5.15 2.19 3.16
C ALA A 40 -5.49 2.67 1.73
N LEU A 41 -4.65 2.38 0.73
CA LEU A 41 -4.95 2.70 -0.67
C LEU A 41 -6.23 2.01 -1.18
N LYS A 42 -6.59 0.87 -0.59
CA LYS A 42 -7.83 0.13 -0.83
C LYS A 42 -8.40 -0.36 0.50
N PRO A 43 -9.73 -0.42 0.66
CA PRO A 43 -10.35 -1.01 1.84
C PRO A 43 -9.91 -2.47 2.01
N LEU A 44 -9.57 -2.83 3.25
CA LEU A 44 -9.33 -4.20 3.68
C LEU A 44 -10.65 -4.95 3.70
N ARG A 45 -10.65 -6.18 3.19
CA ARG A 45 -11.82 -7.08 3.19
C ARG A 45 -11.47 -8.34 3.96
N SER A 46 -12.40 -8.86 4.77
CA SER A 46 -12.17 -10.11 5.49
C SER A 46 -11.68 -11.23 4.56
N PRO A 47 -10.62 -11.97 4.96
CA PRO A 47 -9.95 -11.95 6.26
C PRO A 47 -8.77 -10.97 6.39
N GLN A 48 -8.57 -10.05 5.44
CA GLN A 48 -7.38 -9.17 5.39
C GLN A 48 -7.32 -8.14 6.52
N ASP A 49 -8.47 -7.65 6.98
CA ASP A 49 -8.57 -6.76 8.14
C ASP A 49 -8.20 -7.47 9.44
N GLU A 50 -8.67 -8.71 9.62
CA GLU A 50 -8.28 -9.61 10.71
C GLU A 50 -6.78 -9.96 10.65
N ASP A 51 -6.27 -10.38 9.49
CA ASP A 51 -4.85 -10.71 9.28
C ASP A 51 -3.94 -9.51 9.61
N PHE A 52 -4.34 -8.32 9.18
CA PHE A 52 -3.58 -7.10 9.46
C PHE A 52 -3.65 -6.76 10.95
N HIS A 53 -4.82 -6.86 11.57
CA HIS A 53 -4.98 -6.65 13.01
C HIS A 53 -4.08 -7.59 13.82
N ASP A 54 -4.12 -8.89 13.54
CA ASP A 54 -3.32 -9.91 14.23
C ASP A 54 -1.82 -9.58 14.14
N LEU A 55 -1.35 -9.22 12.94
CA LEU A 55 0.05 -8.85 12.74
C LEU A 55 0.44 -7.60 13.53
N ILE A 56 -0.40 -6.56 13.51
CA ILE A 56 -0.13 -5.34 14.29
C ILE A 56 -0.17 -5.63 15.79
N ALA A 57 -1.09 -6.48 16.25
CA ALA A 57 -1.20 -6.88 17.65
C ALA A 57 0.03 -7.66 18.12
N GLU A 58 0.55 -8.61 17.34
CA GLU A 58 1.78 -9.35 17.71
C GLU A 58 3.02 -8.46 17.73
N ARG A 59 3.05 -7.40 16.89
CA ARG A 59 4.19 -6.47 16.77
C ARG A 59 4.14 -5.32 17.77
N TYR A 60 2.98 -5.05 18.35
CA TYR A 60 2.78 -3.94 19.27
C TYR A 60 3.72 -4.06 20.48
N GLU A 61 4.52 -3.02 20.72
CA GLU A 61 5.56 -2.96 21.77
C GLU A 61 6.68 -4.02 21.68
N THR A 62 6.74 -4.82 20.61
CA THR A 62 7.76 -5.88 20.45
C THR A 62 8.73 -5.64 19.30
N ALA A 63 8.28 -5.03 18.19
CA ALA A 63 9.12 -4.78 17.02
C ALA A 63 8.69 -3.53 16.23
N ALA A 64 9.63 -2.87 15.57
CA ALA A 64 9.37 -1.61 14.87
C ALA A 64 8.60 -1.81 13.57
N THR A 65 7.56 -1.02 13.34
CA THR A 65 6.75 -1.04 12.11
C THR A 65 6.76 0.35 11.48
N ILE A 66 7.07 0.42 10.19
CA ILE A 66 6.99 1.64 9.38
C ILE A 66 5.83 1.46 8.40
N LEU A 67 4.91 2.41 8.37
CA LEU A 67 3.84 2.46 7.38
C LEU A 67 3.99 3.70 6.51
N THR A 68 3.69 3.54 5.23
CA THR A 68 3.50 4.66 4.30
C THR A 68 2.03 4.70 3.90
N SER A 69 1.47 5.89 3.75
CA SER A 69 0.11 6.08 3.24
C SER A 69 0.03 7.42 2.52
N ASN A 70 -0.82 7.48 1.50
CA ASN A 70 -1.19 8.72 0.82
C ASN A 70 -2.46 9.34 1.42
N LEU A 71 -3.02 8.74 2.47
CA LEU A 71 -4.21 9.23 3.15
C LEU A 71 -3.85 9.89 4.47
N ASP A 72 -4.62 10.91 4.83
CA ASP A 72 -4.55 11.51 6.15
C ASP A 72 -4.99 10.50 7.22
N PHE A 73 -4.46 10.64 8.43
CA PHE A 73 -4.73 9.71 9.51
C PHE A 73 -6.23 9.61 9.86
N SER A 74 -7.00 10.69 9.69
CA SER A 74 -8.45 10.70 9.88
C SER A 74 -9.20 9.77 8.92
N GLU A 75 -8.61 9.48 7.77
CA GLU A 75 -9.20 8.65 6.71
C GLU A 75 -8.79 7.17 6.83
N TRP A 76 -7.79 6.85 7.67
CA TRP A 76 -7.32 5.47 7.85
C TRP A 76 -8.41 4.52 8.37
N GLY A 77 -9.44 5.05 9.05
CA GLY A 77 -10.60 4.28 9.47
C GLY A 77 -11.37 3.66 8.31
N ASP A 78 -11.35 4.28 7.13
CA ASP A 78 -12.05 3.80 5.93
C ASP A 78 -11.39 2.54 5.34
N ALA A 79 -10.12 2.29 5.68
CA ALA A 79 -9.47 1.03 5.36
C ALA A 79 -10.17 -0.17 6.01
N PHE A 80 -10.86 0.02 7.14
CA PHE A 80 -11.56 -1.03 7.89
C PHE A 80 -13.08 -0.92 7.77
N ALA A 81 -13.59 -0.60 6.58
CA ALA A 81 -15.02 -0.38 6.34
C ALA A 81 -15.93 -1.54 6.80
N GLY A 82 -15.44 -2.78 6.75
CA GLY A 82 -16.18 -3.97 7.18
C GLY A 82 -16.24 -4.19 8.69
N ASN A 83 -15.29 -3.65 9.46
CA ASN A 83 -15.21 -3.84 10.91
C ASN A 83 -14.54 -2.63 11.59
N ARG A 84 -15.35 -1.59 11.86
CA ARG A 84 -14.86 -0.33 12.44
C ARG A 84 -14.24 -0.49 13.84
N ILE A 85 -14.73 -1.45 14.64
CA ILE A 85 -14.20 -1.69 15.99
C ILE A 85 -12.79 -2.28 15.91
N LEU A 86 -12.59 -3.28 15.03
CA LEU A 86 -11.28 -3.85 14.76
C LEU A 86 -10.32 -2.80 14.18
N GLY A 87 -10.82 -1.98 13.26
CA GLY A 87 -10.06 -0.86 12.71
C GLY A 87 -9.60 0.12 13.78
N ALA A 88 -10.51 0.61 14.62
CA ALA A 88 -10.17 1.52 15.71
C ALA A 88 -9.11 0.92 16.65
N ALA A 89 -9.26 -0.35 17.03
CA ALA A 89 -8.29 -1.05 17.89
C ALA A 89 -6.91 -1.23 17.23
N THR A 90 -6.88 -1.42 15.91
CA THR A 90 -5.62 -1.54 15.13
C THR A 90 -4.93 -0.20 15.02
N LEU A 91 -5.68 0.85 14.69
CA LEU A 91 -5.17 2.22 14.55
C LEU A 91 -4.67 2.79 15.88
N ASP A 92 -5.33 2.47 16.98
CA ASP A 92 -4.90 2.85 18.33
C ASP A 92 -3.49 2.30 18.65
N ARG A 93 -3.26 1.00 18.39
CA ARG A 93 -1.94 0.36 18.56
C ARG A 93 -0.87 0.95 17.65
N LEU A 94 -1.21 1.22 16.39
CA LEU A 94 -0.29 1.86 15.45
C LEU A 94 0.10 3.26 15.92
N ARG A 95 -0.84 4.01 16.53
CA ARG A 95 -0.64 5.40 16.92
C ARG A 95 0.09 5.57 18.23
N HIS A 96 -0.15 4.71 19.22
CA HIS A 96 0.27 4.95 20.61
C HIS A 96 1.75 5.35 20.75
N GLY A 97 2.65 4.68 20.01
CA GLY A 97 4.09 4.98 20.02
C GLY A 97 4.65 5.55 18.72
N ALA A 98 3.81 6.00 17.78
CA ALA A 98 4.28 6.35 16.44
C ALA A 98 4.88 7.75 16.35
N TYR A 99 5.99 7.84 15.62
CA TYR A 99 6.49 9.09 15.06
C TYR A 99 5.79 9.34 13.72
N ARG A 100 5.05 10.44 13.62
CA ARG A 100 4.39 10.84 12.37
C ARG A 100 5.28 11.80 11.58
N ILE A 101 5.61 11.42 10.35
CA ILE A 101 6.31 12.26 9.40
C ILE A 101 5.34 12.54 8.26
N VAL A 102 4.99 13.81 8.09
CA VAL A 102 4.18 14.27 6.94
C VAL A 102 5.15 14.72 5.86
N LEU A 103 4.95 14.21 4.65
CA LEU A 103 5.77 14.52 3.49
C LEU A 103 4.92 15.35 2.52
N ASP A 104 5.29 16.62 2.36
CA ASP A 104 4.63 17.55 1.46
C ASP A 104 5.53 17.89 0.27
N GLY A 105 4.92 18.17 -0.89
CA GLY A 105 5.62 18.60 -2.09
C GLY A 105 5.09 17.96 -3.37
N ASP A 106 5.65 18.38 -4.50
CA ASP A 106 5.28 17.85 -5.80
C ASP A 106 5.73 16.39 -5.97
N SER A 107 4.95 15.65 -6.76
CA SER A 107 5.32 14.27 -7.12
C SER A 107 6.63 14.26 -7.90
N PHE A 108 7.59 13.47 -7.43
CA PHE A 108 8.84 13.20 -8.15
C PHE A 108 8.64 12.36 -9.43
N ARG A 109 7.41 11.90 -9.73
CA ARG A 109 7.09 11.03 -10.87
C ARG A 109 6.63 11.79 -12.12
N THR A 110 6.81 13.11 -12.18
CA THR A 110 6.38 13.94 -13.31
C THR A 110 6.84 13.34 -14.64
N PRO A 111 5.90 12.98 -15.55
CA PRO A 111 6.24 12.41 -16.84
C PRO A 111 7.10 13.39 -17.64
N ARG A 112 8.08 12.87 -18.38
CA ARG A 112 8.82 13.70 -19.34
C ARG A 112 7.84 14.27 -20.38
N PRO A 113 8.01 15.52 -20.82
CA PRO A 113 7.21 16.08 -21.91
C PRO A 113 7.25 15.14 -23.10
N MET A 114 6.08 14.80 -23.65
CA MET A 114 6.02 14.07 -24.92
C MET A 114 6.65 14.95 -26.01
N PRO A 115 7.51 14.41 -26.89
CA PRO A 115 7.99 15.16 -28.03
C PRO A 115 6.79 15.62 -28.87
N GLU A 116 6.78 16.91 -29.24
CA GLU A 116 5.72 17.45 -30.09
C GLU A 116 5.64 16.66 -31.40
N PRO A 117 4.42 16.33 -31.89
CA PRO A 117 4.29 15.64 -33.15
C PRO A 117 4.85 16.51 -34.28
N ASP A 118 5.82 15.95 -35.00
CA ASP A 118 6.43 16.57 -36.17
C ASP A 118 5.37 16.77 -37.28
N GLN A 119 4.76 17.96 -37.32
CA GLN A 119 3.73 18.33 -38.30
C GLN A 119 4.27 18.32 -39.75
N THR A 120 5.58 18.19 -39.93
CA THR A 120 6.26 18.32 -41.24
C THR A 120 6.08 17.09 -42.15
N ARG A 121 5.65 15.93 -41.64
CA ARG A 121 5.49 14.70 -42.45
C ARG A 121 4.13 14.51 -43.13
N LEU A 122 3.06 15.14 -42.66
CA LEU A 122 1.71 14.92 -43.20
C LEU A 122 1.42 15.67 -44.52
N ALA A 123 2.20 16.71 -44.85
CA ALA A 123 1.93 17.55 -46.02
C ALA A 123 2.50 17.05 -47.36
N LYS A 124 3.29 15.95 -47.39
CA LYS A 124 3.98 15.51 -48.63
C LYS A 124 3.26 14.42 -49.45
N SER A 125 2.07 13.96 -49.04
CA SER A 125 1.40 12.83 -49.70
C SER A 125 0.30 13.19 -50.72
N THR A 126 0.02 14.48 -51.00
CA THR A 126 -1.15 14.88 -51.83
C THR A 126 -0.83 15.46 -53.20
N ARG A 127 0.37 15.27 -53.77
CA ARG A 127 0.63 15.76 -55.14
C ARG A 127 1.42 14.77 -55.97
N LYS A 128 0.72 13.82 -56.61
CA LYS A 128 1.11 13.17 -57.87
C LYS A 128 -0.02 12.29 -58.40
N THR A 129 -0.86 12.84 -59.28
CA THR A 129 -1.49 12.12 -60.40
C THR A 129 -1.92 13.15 -61.45
N HIS A 130 -1.16 13.21 -62.55
CA HIS A 130 -1.59 13.70 -63.87
C HIS A 130 -1.84 12.44 -64.74
N PRO A 131 -2.77 12.49 -65.71
CA PRO A 131 -2.47 13.09 -67.02
C PRO A 131 -3.27 14.35 -67.29
#